data_AF-A0A941SR05-F1
#
_entry.id   AF-A0A941SR05-F1
#
_cell.length_a   1.000
_cell.length_b   1.000
_cell.length_c   1.000
_cell.angle_alpha   90.00
_cell.angle_beta   90.00
_cell.angle_gamma   90.00
#
_symmetry.space_group_name_H-M   'P 1'
#
loop_
_entity.id
_entity.type
_entity.pdbx_description
1 polymer ?
#
loop_
_entity_poly.entity_id
_entity_poly.type
_entity_poly.pdbx_seq_one_letter_code
_entity_poly.pdbx_strand_id
1 'polypeptide(L)'
;MTQSHSHGPHIPGVSFSWRRAIGLSALEGKISRTTGIPLTRSGRERKMGRIFEHLLGYLFLALLLFIGYELITHPAALNWLIGLFNRH
;
A
#
# COMPACT_ATOMS: atom_id res chain seq x y z
N MET A 1 -13.60 24.18 14.84
CA MET A 1 -13.28 23.29 15.98
C MET A 1 -11.77 23.22 16.12
N THR A 2 -11.25 23.91 17.14
CA THR A 2 -9.82 24.05 17.43
C THR A 2 -9.29 22.79 18.11
N GLN A 3 -8.35 22.08 17.49
CA GLN A 3 -7.60 21.04 18.20
C GLN A 3 -6.60 21.75 19.14
N SER A 4 -6.90 21.67 20.43
CA SER A 4 -6.03 22.10 21.52
C SER A 4 -4.76 21.24 21.53
N HIS A 5 -3.67 21.78 21.01
CA HIS A 5 -2.34 21.17 21.05
C HIS A 5 -1.71 21.42 22.44
N SER A 6 -1.99 20.54 23.40
CA SER A 6 -1.31 20.52 24.70
C SER A 6 0.15 20.11 24.52
N HIS A 7 1.04 21.09 24.49
CA HIS A 7 2.49 20.88 24.48
C HIS A 7 2.95 20.49 25.89
N GLY A 8 2.84 19.20 26.24
CA GLY A 8 3.70 18.64 27.27
C GLY A 8 5.17 18.68 26.81
N PRO A 9 6.17 18.67 27.72
CA PRO A 9 7.58 18.74 27.34
C PRO A 9 7.98 17.56 26.46
N HIS A 10 7.83 17.71 25.14
CA HIS A 10 8.40 16.80 24.16
C HIS A 10 9.89 17.09 24.12
N ILE A 11 10.67 16.40 24.96
CA ILE A 11 12.13 16.42 24.86
C ILE A 11 12.48 15.71 23.55
N PRO A 12 12.97 16.43 22.53
CA PRO A 12 13.23 15.84 21.22
C PRO A 12 14.34 14.78 21.39
N GLY A 13 14.01 13.52 21.11
CA GLY A 13 14.98 12.41 21.11
C GLY A 13 14.84 11.36 22.22
N VAL A 14 13.93 11.52 23.20
CA VAL A 14 13.69 10.53 24.26
C VAL A 14 12.23 10.11 24.37
N SER A 15 11.74 9.36 23.38
CA SER A 15 10.50 8.59 23.53
C SER A 15 10.78 7.30 24.32
N PHE A 16 10.65 7.38 25.65
CA PHE A 16 10.81 6.21 26.49
C PHE A 16 9.67 5.22 26.20
N SER A 17 10.04 3.96 25.92
CA SER A 17 9.10 2.89 25.59
C SER A 17 9.36 1.71 26.51
N TRP A 18 8.30 1.26 27.20
CA TRP A 18 8.34 0.09 28.07
C TRP A 18 8.81 -1.17 27.33
N ARG A 19 8.46 -1.33 26.04
CA ARG A 19 8.93 -2.45 25.21
C ARG A 19 10.45 -2.44 24.97
N ARG A 20 11.09 -1.28 25.10
CA ARG A 20 12.56 -1.14 25.03
C ARG A 20 13.20 -1.37 26.40
N ALA A 21 12.56 -0.92 27.48
CA ALA A 21 13.00 -1.13 28.86
C ALA A 21 12.97 -2.61 29.28
N ILE A 22 11.95 -3.37 28.87
CA ILE A 22 11.85 -4.82 29.15
C ILE A 22 12.70 -5.70 28.22
N GLY A 23 13.48 -5.10 27.30
CA GLY A 23 14.39 -5.83 26.40
C GLY A 23 13.74 -6.53 25.20
N LEU A 24 12.42 -6.48 25.05
CA LEU A 24 11.68 -7.13 23.96
C LEU A 24 12.14 -6.62 22.57
N SER A 25 12.46 -5.33 22.46
CA SER A 25 12.99 -4.74 21.21
C SER A 25 14.36 -5.28 20.81
N ALA A 26 15.23 -5.56 21.79
CA ALA A 26 16.56 -6.13 21.52
C ALA A 26 16.46 -7.61 21.12
N LEU A 27 15.51 -8.34 21.71
CA LEU A 27 15.21 -9.72 21.38
C LEU A 27 14.70 -9.86 19.93
N GLU A 28 13.70 -9.05 19.54
CA GLU A 28 13.18 -9.00 18.17
C GLU A 28 14.31 -8.73 17.16
N GLY A 29 15.21 -7.79 17.48
CA GLY A 29 16.37 -7.47 16.63
C GLY A 29 17.43 -8.57 16.58
N LYS A 30 17.65 -9.32 17.65
CA LYS A 30 18.57 -10.48 17.65
C LYS A 30 18.01 -11.60 16.80
N ILE A 31 16.75 -11.99 17.01
CA ILE A 31 16.13 -13.07 16.25
C ILE A 31 16.09 -12.71 14.75
N SER A 32 15.77 -11.45 14.42
CA SER A 32 15.77 -10.98 13.03
C SER A 32 17.15 -11.04 12.36
N ARG A 33 18.24 -10.81 13.10
CA ARG A 33 19.61 -10.95 12.58
C ARG A 33 20.02 -12.41 12.42
N THR A 34 19.59 -13.28 13.33
CA THR A 34 19.90 -14.71 13.30
C THR A 34 19.14 -15.44 12.19
N THR A 35 17.87 -15.13 11.97
CA THR A 35 17.05 -15.77 10.92
C THR A 35 17.08 -15.03 9.58
N GLY A 36 17.56 -13.78 9.54
CA GLY A 36 17.55 -12.94 8.34
C GLY A 36 16.15 -12.49 7.88
N ILE A 37 15.10 -12.94 8.57
CA ILE A 37 13.71 -12.61 8.30
C ILE A 37 13.34 -11.42 9.18
N PRO A 38 12.85 -10.30 8.61
CA PRO A 38 12.42 -9.15 9.39
C PRO A 38 11.18 -9.53 10.21
N LEU A 39 11.40 -9.84 11.49
CA LEU A 39 10.34 -10.13 12.47
C LEU A 39 9.61 -8.87 12.95
N THR A 40 10.13 -7.70 12.61
CA THR A 40 9.48 -6.43 12.91
C THR A 40 8.34 -6.18 11.91
N ARG A 41 7.16 -5.82 12.45
CA ARG A 41 5.97 -5.47 11.66
C ARG A 41 6.29 -4.43 10.58
N SER A 42 7.13 -3.44 10.93
CA SER A 42 7.55 -2.34 10.05
C SER A 42 8.53 -2.74 8.94
N GLY A 43 9.30 -3.82 9.10
CA GLY A 43 10.16 -4.35 8.02
C GLY A 43 9.33 -5.10 6.97
N ARG A 44 8.33 -5.87 7.44
CA ARG A 44 7.39 -6.59 6.57
C ARG A 44 6.46 -5.65 5.82
N GLU A 45 5.94 -4.61 6.47
CA GLU A 45 5.12 -3.56 5.84
C GLU A 45 5.86 -2.85 4.70
N ARG A 46 7.17 -2.58 4.83
CA ARG A 46 7.96 -1.97 3.74
C ARG A 46 8.22 -2.91 2.57
N LYS A 47 8.35 -4.21 2.82
CA LYS A 47 8.56 -5.20 1.75
C LYS A 47 7.26 -5.49 1.00
N MET A 48 6.16 -5.66 1.74
CA MET A 48 4.83 -5.89 1.16
C MET A 48 4.28 -4.62 0.50
N GLY A 49 4.51 -3.45 1.08
CA GLY A 49 4.08 -2.17 0.51
C GLY A 49 4.61 -1.96 -0.91
N ARG A 50 5.91 -2.20 -1.14
CA ARG A 50 6.50 -2.08 -2.48
C ARG A 50 5.94 -3.09 -3.49
N ILE A 51 5.67 -4.32 -3.06
CA ILE A 51 5.08 -5.35 -3.93
C ILE A 51 3.65 -4.98 -4.29
N PHE A 52 2.85 -4.57 -3.31
CA PHE A 52 1.47 -4.13 -3.55
C PHE A 52 1.42 -2.89 -4.44
N GLU A 53 2.28 -1.90 -4.19
CA GLU A 53 2.35 -0.68 -5.00
C GLU A 53 2.69 -0.99 -6.46
N HIS A 54 3.71 -1.82 -6.71
CA HIS A 54 4.05 -2.23 -8.07
C HIS A 54 2.95 -3.07 -8.72
N LEU A 55 2.41 -4.07 -8.02
CA LEU A 55 1.39 -4.97 -8.58
C LEU A 55 0.10 -4.23 -8.92
N LEU A 56 -0.35 -3.34 -8.03
CA LEU A 56 -1.55 -2.53 -8.22
C LEU A 56 -1.33 -1.49 -9.32
N GLY A 57 -0.13 -0.89 -9.39
CA GLY A 57 0.26 0.02 -10.47
C GLY A 57 0.28 -0.66 -11.84
N TYR A 58 0.84 -1.87 -11.95
CA TYR A 58 0.84 -2.63 -13.21
C TYR A 58 -0.57 -3.04 -13.64
N LEU A 59 -1.43 -3.46 -12.72
CA LEU A 59 -2.83 -3.78 -13.02
C LEU A 59 -3.60 -2.55 -13.52
N PHE A 60 -3.40 -1.40 -12.89
CA PHE A 60 -4.01 -0.14 -13.32
C PHE A 60 -3.51 0.29 -14.70
N LEU A 61 -2.22 0.18 -14.97
CA LEU A 61 -1.64 0.48 -16.28
C LEU A 61 -2.17 -0.47 -17.36
N ALA A 62 -2.25 -1.77 -17.07
CA ALA A 62 -2.82 -2.76 -17.98
C ALA A 62 -4.29 -2.48 -18.29
N LEU A 63 -5.08 -2.06 -17.30
CA LEU A 63 -6.48 -1.65 -17.49
C LEU A 63 -6.58 -0.43 -18.41
N LEU A 64 -5.75 0.59 -18.21
CA LEU A 64 -5.74 1.78 -19.06
C LEU A 64 -5.37 1.44 -20.51
N LEU A 65 -4.37 0.58 -20.70
CA LEU A 65 -3.98 0.10 -22.01
C LEU A 65 -5.08 -0.74 -22.66
N PHE A 66 -5.76 -1.59 -21.88
CA PHE A 66 -6.89 -2.40 -22.36
C PHE A 66 -8.05 -1.51 -22.79
N ILE A 67 -8.44 -0.52 -21.98
CA ILE A 67 -9.51 0.44 -22.31
C ILE A 67 -9.13 1.24 -23.57
N GLY A 68 -7.90 1.74 -23.65
CA GLY A 68 -7.42 2.46 -24.83
C GLY A 68 -7.41 1.59 -26.09
N TYR A 69 -6.99 0.33 -25.95
CA TYR A 69 -6.99 -0.65 -27.03
C TYR A 69 -8.41 -0.94 -27.53
N GLU A 70 -9.36 -1.17 -26.63
CA GLU A 70 -10.78 -1.39 -26.98
C GLU A 70 -11.38 -0.17 -27.69
N LEU A 71 -11.02 1.05 -27.26
CA LEU A 71 -11.50 2.30 -27.87
C LEU A 71 -11.00 2.50 -29.31
N ILE A 72 -9.76 2.07 -29.60
CA ILE A 72 -9.14 2.17 -30.92
C ILE A 72 -9.57 1.02 -31.84
N THR A 73 -9.74 -0.19 -31.27
CA THR A 73 -9.99 -1.42 -32.04
C THR A 73 -11.47 -1.62 -32.36
N HIS A 74 -12.40 -1.10 -31.56
CA HIS A 74 -13.82 -1.32 -31.76
C HIS A 74 -14.71 -0.05 -31.70
N PRO A 75 -14.54 0.93 -32.61
CA PRO A 75 -15.58 1.94 -32.85
C PRO A 75 -16.91 1.31 -33.33
N ALA A 76 -16.86 0.08 -33.84
CA ALA A 76 -18.02 -0.69 -34.28
C ALA A 76 -18.73 -1.51 -33.17
N ALA A 77 -18.07 -1.81 -32.03
CA ALA A 77 -18.72 -2.53 -30.93
C ALA A 77 -19.77 -1.66 -30.23
N LEU A 78 -19.55 -0.34 -30.18
CA LEU A 78 -20.56 0.63 -29.72
C LEU A 78 -21.81 0.58 -30.61
N ASN A 79 -21.63 0.57 -31.93
CA ASN A 79 -22.74 0.49 -32.87
C ASN A 79 -23.45 -0.88 -32.80
N TRP A 80 -22.72 -1.95 -32.54
CA TRP A 80 -23.29 -3.30 -32.33
C TRP A 80 -24.06 -3.39 -31.01
N LEU A 81 -23.56 -2.84 -29.91
CA LEU A 81 -24.24 -2.77 -28.60
C LEU A 81 -25.50 -1.90 -28.66
N ILE A 82 -25.42 -0.73 -29.30
CA ILE A 82 -26.57 0.15 -29.53
C ILE A 82 -27.59 -0.55 -30.43
N GLY A 83 -27.15 -1.28 -31.46
CA GLY A 83 -28.01 -2.09 -32.32
C GLY A 83 -28.65 -3.29 -31.62
N LEU A 84 -28.04 -3.82 -30.56
CA LEU A 84 -28.62 -4.87 -29.72
C LEU A 84 -29.73 -4.32 -28.82
N PHE A 85 -29.57 -3.08 -28.32
CA PHE A 85 -30.56 -2.41 -27.47
C PHE A 85 -31.75 -1.85 -28.26
N ASN A 86 -31.59 -1.59 -29.56
CA ASN A 86 -32.63 -1.07 -30.47
C ASN A 86 -33.50 -2.16 -31.12
N ARG A 87 -33.36 -3.43 -30.70
CA ARG A 87 -34.16 -4.59 -31.17
C ARG A 87 -35.19 -5.08 -30.14
N HIS A 88 -35.45 -4.30 -29.10
CA HIS A 88 -36.61 -4.41 -28.22
C HIS A 88 -37.47 -3.16 -28.36
#